data_AF-A0A8J5XN96-F1
#
_entry.id   AF-A0A8J5XN96-F1
#
_cell.length_a   1.000
_cell.length_b   1.000
_cell.length_c   1.000
_cell.angle_alpha   90.00
_cell.angle_beta   90.00
_cell.angle_gamma   90.00
#
_symmetry.space_group_name_H-M   'P 1'
#
loop_
_entity.id
_entity.type
_entity.pdbx_description
1 polymer ?
#
loop_
_entity_poly.entity_id
_entity_poly.type
_entity_poly.pdbx_seq_one_letter_code
_entity_poly.pdbx_strand_id
1 'polypeptide(L)'
;MAALALMSTPWLVLAPLNLVKVLLNKRSPIAHKIVHPVSEKCQSECGIARMWATCFWAAQFFLAAILVAVWARSKARPLGAMADVVCIVAAAKLVIGSLLVFNYVTDVVREPVAIGGAYEIMCALVLLRSALADASQAGDGKKGV
;
A
#
# COMPACT_ATOMS: atom_id res chain seq x y z
N MET A 1 6.51 14.50 0.64
CA MET A 1 7.13 13.25 1.16
C MET A 1 6.89 12.99 2.65
N ALA A 2 7.06 13.95 3.58
CA ALA A 2 6.85 13.70 5.01
C ALA A 2 5.45 13.18 5.36
N ALA A 3 4.40 13.78 4.79
CA ALA A 3 3.02 13.33 4.97
C ALA A 3 2.80 11.89 4.48
N LEU A 4 3.39 11.50 3.35
CA LEU A 4 3.30 10.16 2.76
C LEU A 4 3.98 9.08 3.62
N ALA A 5 5.16 9.40 4.17
CA ALA A 5 5.84 8.53 5.11
C ALA A 5 5.00 8.35 6.38
N LEU A 6 4.44 9.44 6.92
CA LEU A 6 3.56 9.43 8.10
C LEU A 6 2.29 8.61 7.85
N MET A 7 1.68 8.80 6.70
CA MET A 7 0.51 8.05 6.22
C MET A 7 0.81 6.57 6.09
N SER A 8 2.01 6.20 5.63
CA SER A 8 2.39 4.79 5.46
C SER A 8 2.88 4.13 6.75
N THR A 9 3.18 4.89 7.81
CA THR A 9 3.77 4.37 9.05
C THR A 9 2.89 3.37 9.80
N PRO A 10 1.55 3.54 9.89
CA PRO A 10 0.66 2.55 10.50
C PRO A 10 0.82 1.15 9.90
N TRP A 11 1.12 1.02 8.60
CA TRP A 11 1.31 -0.27 7.95
C TRP A 11 2.58 -0.99 8.43
N LEU A 12 3.58 -0.29 8.98
CA LEU A 12 4.74 -0.92 9.61
C LEU A 12 4.36 -1.74 10.85
N VAL A 13 3.23 -1.42 11.49
CA VAL A 13 2.74 -2.10 12.69
C VAL A 13 1.55 -3.01 12.35
N LEU A 14 0.58 -2.48 11.62
CA LEU A 14 -0.66 -3.20 11.32
C LEU A 14 -0.44 -4.39 10.38
N ALA A 15 0.46 -4.26 9.38
CA ALA A 15 0.67 -5.34 8.43
C ALA A 15 1.36 -6.56 9.05
N PRO A 16 2.43 -6.44 9.87
CA PRO A 16 2.96 -7.57 10.63
C PRO A 16 1.95 -8.20 11.60
N LEU A 17 1.14 -7.39 12.29
CA LEU A 17 0.11 -7.92 13.19
C LEU A 17 -0.95 -8.73 12.43
N ASN A 18 -1.35 -8.28 11.24
CA ASN A 18 -2.27 -9.02 10.39
C ASN A 18 -1.62 -10.27 9.79
N LEU A 19 -0.32 -10.23 9.46
CA LEU A 19 0.43 -11.41 9.05
C LEU A 19 0.43 -12.50 10.13
N VAL A 20 0.72 -12.12 11.39
CA VAL A 20 0.68 -13.04 12.53
C VAL A 20 -0.73 -13.63 12.71
N LYS A 21 -1.78 -12.82 12.59
CA LYS A 21 -3.18 -13.30 12.67
C LYS A 21 -3.50 -14.34 11.59
N VAL A 22 -3.06 -14.10 10.35
CA VAL A 22 -3.24 -15.00 9.21
C VAL A 22 -2.49 -16.32 9.45
N LEU A 23 -1.24 -16.26 9.92
CA LEU A 23 -0.42 -17.45 10.21
C LEU A 23 -1.00 -18.29 11.37
N LEU A 24 -1.54 -17.63 12.40
CA LEU A 24 -2.18 -18.30 13.53
C LEU A 24 -3.61 -18.80 13.22
N ASN A 25 -4.12 -18.58 12.01
CA ASN A 25 -5.50 -18.90 11.60
C ASN A 25 -6.57 -18.42 12.60
N LYS A 26 -6.30 -17.32 13.31
CA LYS A 26 -7.25 -16.75 14.28
C LYS A 26 -8.22 -15.84 13.54
N ARG A 27 -9.49 -16.26 13.42
CA ARG A 27 -10.55 -15.36 12.96
C ARG A 27 -10.64 -14.16 13.88
N SER A 28 -10.60 -12.96 13.29
CA SER A 28 -10.78 -11.75 14.06
C SER A 28 -12.27 -11.63 14.45
N PRO A 29 -12.60 -11.25 15.70
CA PRO A 29 -13.99 -11.06 16.12
C PRO A 29 -14.75 -10.04 15.26
N ILE A 30 -14.01 -9.16 14.57
CA ILE A 30 -14.55 -8.10 13.70
C ILE A 30 -14.50 -8.46 12.21
N ALA A 31 -14.02 -9.65 11.83
CA ALA A 31 -13.84 -10.04 10.42
C ALA A 31 -15.16 -9.99 9.62
N HIS A 32 -16.28 -10.42 10.22
CA HIS A 32 -17.61 -10.33 9.64
C HIS A 32 -18.07 -8.90 9.27
N LYS A 33 -17.46 -7.87 9.88
CA LYS A 33 -17.72 -6.45 9.57
C LYS A 33 -16.91 -5.95 8.38
N ILE A 34 -15.91 -6.71 7.94
CA ILE A 34 -14.92 -6.31 6.94
C ILE A 34 -15.01 -7.21 5.69
N VAL A 35 -15.36 -8.48 5.87
CA VAL A 35 -15.40 -9.50 4.82
C VAL A 35 -16.75 -10.24 4.90
N HIS A 36 -17.29 -10.66 3.75
CA HIS A 36 -18.53 -11.44 3.74
C HIS A 36 -18.30 -12.82 4.39
N PRO A 37 -19.26 -13.39 5.15
CA PRO A 37 -19.06 -14.66 5.87
C PRO A 37 -18.63 -15.83 4.98
N VAL A 38 -19.10 -15.86 3.72
CA VAL A 38 -18.71 -16.86 2.71
C VAL A 38 -17.22 -16.74 2.36
N SER A 39 -16.75 -15.52 2.11
CA SER A 39 -15.36 -15.20 1.81
C SER A 39 -14.44 -15.43 3.03
N GLU A 40 -14.94 -15.15 4.24
CA GLU A 40 -14.22 -15.43 5.49
C GLU A 40 -14.04 -16.93 5.73
N LYS A 41 -15.08 -17.73 5.48
CA LYS A 41 -15.02 -19.19 5.57
C LYS A 41 -14.02 -19.75 4.57
N CYS A 42 -14.08 -19.27 3.32
CA CYS A 42 -13.12 -19.62 2.27
C CYS A 42 -11.68 -19.26 2.69
N GLN A 43 -11.43 -18.09 3.28
CA GLN A 43 -10.09 -17.73 3.78
C GLN A 43 -9.55 -18.68 4.86
N SER A 44 -10.40 -19.14 5.76
CA SER A 44 -9.98 -20.05 6.83
C SER A 44 -9.73 -21.48 6.35
N GLU A 45 -10.46 -21.93 5.33
CA GLU A 45 -10.47 -23.31 4.84
C GLU A 45 -9.57 -23.49 3.60
N CYS A 46 -9.31 -22.43 2.83
CA CYS A 46 -8.52 -22.46 1.61
C CYS A 46 -7.08 -21.98 1.84
N GLY A 47 -6.10 -22.89 1.68
CA GLY A 47 -4.67 -22.56 1.78
C GLY A 47 -4.22 -21.48 0.79
N ILE A 48 -4.85 -21.39 -0.39
CA ILE A 48 -4.57 -20.36 -1.40
C ILE A 48 -4.99 -18.98 -0.89
N ALA A 49 -6.15 -18.86 -0.26
CA ALA A 49 -6.62 -17.60 0.29
C ALA A 49 -5.74 -17.10 1.45
N ARG A 50 -5.19 -18.03 2.26
CA ARG A 50 -4.19 -17.72 3.29
C ARG A 50 -2.85 -17.28 2.70
N MET A 51 -2.40 -17.91 1.61
CA MET A 51 -1.21 -17.47 0.86
C MET A 51 -1.38 -16.04 0.34
N TRP A 52 -2.51 -15.73 -0.31
CA TRP A 52 -2.79 -14.38 -0.81
C TRP A 52 -2.83 -13.34 0.31
N ALA A 53 -3.48 -13.64 1.43
CA ALA A 53 -3.50 -12.75 2.59
C ALA A 53 -2.08 -12.51 3.14
N THR A 54 -1.25 -13.56 3.20
CA THR A 54 0.15 -13.46 3.63
C THR A 54 0.96 -12.57 2.70
N CYS A 55 0.87 -12.80 1.39
CA CYS A 55 1.53 -11.98 0.37
C CYS A 55 1.07 -10.52 0.41
N PHE A 56 -0.23 -10.28 0.58
CA PHE A 56 -0.79 -8.93 0.68
C PHE A 56 -0.22 -8.17 1.87
N TRP A 57 -0.28 -8.75 3.07
CA TRP A 57 0.22 -8.07 4.28
C TRP A 57 1.74 -7.91 4.27
N ALA A 58 2.48 -8.89 3.74
CA ALA A 58 3.92 -8.73 3.54
C ALA A 58 4.23 -7.57 2.56
N ALA A 59 3.53 -7.49 1.43
CA ALA A 59 3.71 -6.42 0.46
C ALA A 59 3.41 -5.03 1.08
N GLN A 60 2.34 -4.89 1.86
CA GLN A 60 2.02 -3.63 2.54
C GLN A 60 3.13 -3.20 3.50
N PHE A 61 3.70 -4.14 4.26
CA PHE A 61 4.84 -3.87 5.13
C PHE A 61 6.07 -3.41 4.33
N PHE A 62 6.44 -4.13 3.28
CA PHE A 62 7.60 -3.78 2.45
C PHE A 62 7.46 -2.42 1.79
N LEU A 63 6.30 -2.13 1.19
CA LEU A 63 6.04 -0.84 0.54
C LEU A 63 6.10 0.32 1.56
N ALA A 64 5.55 0.13 2.76
CA ALA A 64 5.64 1.12 3.82
C ALA A 64 7.09 1.36 4.28
N ALA A 65 7.87 0.28 4.44
CA ALA A 65 9.28 0.36 4.82
C ALA A 65 10.12 1.10 3.76
N ILE A 66 9.89 0.80 2.47
CA ILE A 66 10.53 1.49 1.35
C ILE A 66 10.20 2.99 1.39
N LEU A 67 8.93 3.36 1.61
CA LEU A 67 8.54 4.78 1.67
C LEU A 67 9.20 5.54 2.82
N VAL A 68 9.29 4.92 4.00
CA VAL A 68 10.00 5.51 5.14
C VAL A 68 11.50 5.63 4.86
N ALA A 69 12.11 4.63 4.24
CA ALA A 69 13.53 4.67 3.85
C ALA A 69 13.82 5.73 2.78
N VAL A 70 12.95 5.86 1.77
CA VAL A 70 13.03 6.91 0.75
C VAL A 70 12.89 8.28 1.39
N TRP A 71 11.94 8.47 2.31
CA TRP A 71 11.80 9.74 3.03
C TRP A 71 13.05 10.07 3.87
N ALA A 72 13.56 9.12 4.64
CA ALA A 72 14.76 9.30 5.44
C ALA A 72 15.97 9.67 4.58
N ARG A 73 16.14 9.03 3.42
CA ARG A 73 17.22 9.33 2.46
C ARG A 73 16.99 10.60 1.66
N SER A 74 15.75 11.00 1.40
CA SER A 74 15.43 12.25 0.70
C SER A 74 15.88 13.50 1.48
N LYS A 75 16.08 13.39 2.80
CA LYS A 75 16.72 14.42 3.61
C LYS A 75 18.23 14.56 3.35
N ALA A 76 18.88 13.52 2.85
CA ALA A 76 20.33 13.45 2.64
C ALA A 76 20.75 13.53 1.16
N ARG A 77 19.86 13.19 0.22
CA ARG A 77 20.09 13.25 -1.24
C ARG A 77 18.82 13.66 -2.00
N PRO A 78 18.95 14.32 -3.16
CA PRO A 78 17.81 14.70 -3.98
C PRO A 78 17.03 13.47 -4.48
N LEU A 79 15.70 13.58 -4.48
CA LEU A 79 14.74 12.50 -4.81
C LEU A 79 14.90 11.93 -6.23
N GLY A 80 15.45 12.70 -7.17
CA GLY A 80 15.67 12.25 -8.55
C GLY A 80 16.54 10.99 -8.67
N ALA A 81 17.43 10.72 -7.70
CA ALA A 81 18.22 9.50 -7.65
C ALA A 81 17.41 8.24 -7.23
N MET A 82 16.16 8.42 -6.83
CA MET A 82 15.25 7.36 -6.35
C MET A 82 13.91 7.36 -7.12
N ALA A 83 13.85 8.05 -8.27
CA ALA A 83 12.61 8.21 -9.05
C ALA A 83 12.00 6.86 -9.45
N ASP A 84 12.83 5.90 -9.91
CA ASP A 84 12.38 4.56 -10.29
C ASP A 84 11.74 3.82 -9.12
N VAL A 85 12.33 3.92 -7.93
CA VAL A 85 11.80 3.29 -6.71
C VAL A 85 10.45 3.90 -6.34
N VAL A 86 10.32 5.23 -6.41
CA VAL A 86 9.05 5.92 -6.13
C VAL A 86 7.97 5.51 -7.12
N CYS A 87 8.29 5.41 -8.42
CA CYS A 87 7.37 4.97 -9.45
C CYS A 87 6.90 3.53 -9.24
N ILE A 88 7.80 2.61 -8.90
CA ILE A 88 7.46 1.21 -8.60
C ILE A 88 6.51 1.13 -7.40
N VAL A 89 6.79 1.87 -6.33
CA VAL A 89 5.92 1.90 -5.14
C VAL A 89 4.55 2.48 -5.48
N ALA A 90 4.50 3.56 -6.26
CA ALA A 90 3.24 4.15 -6.68
C ALA A 90 2.42 3.19 -7.54
N ALA A 91 3.05 2.50 -8.50
CA ALA A 91 2.38 1.49 -9.32
C ALA A 91 1.81 0.35 -8.46
N ALA A 92 2.58 -0.15 -7.50
CA ALA A 92 2.12 -1.19 -6.59
C ALA A 92 0.92 -0.73 -5.75
N LYS A 93 0.94 0.51 -5.23
CA LYS A 93 -0.19 1.08 -4.49
C LYS A 93 -1.44 1.28 -5.36
N LEU A 94 -1.29 1.70 -6.63
CA LEU A 94 -2.41 1.78 -7.58
C LEU A 94 -3.04 0.42 -7.83
N VAL A 95 -2.22 -0.61 -8.08
CA VAL A 95 -2.71 -1.97 -8.32
C VAL A 95 -3.45 -2.50 -7.10
N ILE A 96 -2.84 -2.40 -5.92
CA ILE A 96 -3.45 -2.86 -4.67
C ILE A 96 -4.76 -2.10 -4.40
N GLY A 97 -4.73 -0.78 -4.47
CA GLY A 97 -5.92 0.04 -4.24
C GLY A 97 -7.06 -0.27 -5.21
N SER A 98 -6.74 -0.43 -6.50
CA SER A 98 -7.72 -0.79 -7.53
C SER A 98 -8.31 -2.18 -7.31
N LEU A 99 -7.50 -3.16 -6.90
CA LEU A 99 -7.99 -4.51 -6.57
C LEU A 99 -8.92 -4.48 -5.35
N LEU A 100 -8.62 -3.69 -4.33
CA LEU A 100 -9.48 -3.56 -3.14
C LEU A 100 -10.83 -2.91 -3.49
N VAL A 101 -10.83 -1.87 -4.33
CA VAL A 101 -12.07 -1.24 -4.83
C VAL A 101 -12.83 -2.19 -5.75
N PHE A 102 -12.13 -2.93 -6.62
CA PHE A 102 -12.75 -3.93 -7.49
C PHE A 102 -13.45 -5.03 -6.69
N ASN A 103 -12.80 -5.54 -5.64
CA ASN A 103 -13.40 -6.55 -4.76
C ASN A 103 -14.61 -6.02 -3.98
N TYR A 104 -14.71 -4.70 -3.77
CA TYR A 104 -15.90 -4.10 -3.18
C TYR A 104 -17.07 -4.06 -4.17
N VAL A 105 -16.83 -3.62 -5.42
CA VAL A 105 -17.89 -3.59 -6.45
C VAL A 105 -18.35 -4.98 -6.89
N THR A 106 -17.58 -6.03 -6.59
CA THR A 106 -17.95 -7.44 -6.81
C THR A 106 -18.48 -8.14 -5.55
N ASP A 107 -18.83 -7.38 -4.49
CA ASP A 107 -19.40 -7.88 -3.23
C ASP A 107 -18.54 -8.91 -2.47
N VAL A 108 -17.23 -8.92 -2.71
CA VAL A 108 -16.28 -9.82 -2.01
C VAL A 108 -15.88 -9.27 -0.65
N VAL A 109 -15.73 -7.95 -0.54
CA VAL A 109 -15.31 -7.23 0.68
C VAL A 109 -16.29 -6.11 1.02
N ARG A 110 -16.32 -5.70 2.29
CA ARG A 110 -17.19 -4.62 2.76
C ARG A 110 -16.51 -3.26 2.67
N GLU A 111 -17.32 -2.22 2.86
CA GLU A 111 -16.97 -0.80 2.79
C GLU A 111 -15.64 -0.40 3.49
N PRO A 112 -15.28 -0.92 4.69
CA PRO A 112 -14.00 -0.57 5.32
C PRO A 112 -12.76 -0.95 4.47
N VAL A 113 -12.85 -2.03 3.69
CA VAL A 113 -11.77 -2.46 2.79
C VAL A 113 -11.71 -1.57 1.56
N ALA A 114 -12.87 -1.14 1.05
CA ALA A 114 -12.97 -0.21 -0.08
C ALA A 114 -12.34 1.15 0.25
N ILE A 115 -12.59 1.66 1.47
CA ILE A 115 -11.97 2.88 1.99
C ILE A 115 -10.44 2.72 2.03
N GLY A 116 -9.95 1.56 2.48
CA GLY A 116 -8.52 1.22 2.41
C GLY A 116 -7.98 1.20 0.97
N GLY A 117 -8.76 0.72 0.01
CA GLY A 117 -8.43 0.77 -1.41
C GLY A 117 -8.30 2.18 -1.96
N ALA A 118 -9.29 3.05 -1.68
CA ALA A 118 -9.24 4.46 -2.07
C ALA A 118 -8.04 5.19 -1.44
N TYR A 119 -7.71 4.87 -0.20
CA TYR A 119 -6.55 5.40 0.49
C TYR A 119 -5.22 5.02 -0.20
N GLU A 120 -5.07 3.77 -0.64
CA GLU A 120 -3.89 3.30 -1.36
C GLU A 120 -3.73 4.02 -2.72
N ILE A 121 -4.84 4.22 -3.45
CA ILE A 121 -4.86 5.00 -4.69
C ILE A 121 -4.42 6.45 -4.41
N MET A 122 -4.97 7.09 -3.38
CA MET A 122 -4.59 8.45 -3.00
C MET A 122 -3.09 8.56 -2.68
N CYS A 123 -2.54 7.62 -1.92
CA CYS A 123 -1.10 7.57 -1.65
C CYS A 123 -0.27 7.47 -2.94
N ALA A 124 -0.69 6.63 -3.89
CA ALA A 124 -0.02 6.49 -5.17
C ALA A 124 -0.03 7.77 -6.01
N LEU A 125 -1.18 8.46 -6.07
CA LEU A 125 -1.32 9.72 -6.80
C LEU A 125 -0.43 10.81 -6.21
N VAL A 126 -0.33 10.89 -4.88
CA VAL A 126 0.58 11.84 -4.21
C VAL A 126 2.04 11.51 -4.51
N LEU A 127 2.41 10.22 -4.58
CA LEU A 127 3.77 9.80 -4.96
C LEU A 127 4.12 10.19 -6.39
N LEU A 128 3.23 9.90 -7.34
CA LEU A 128 3.43 10.26 -8.76
C LEU A 128 3.52 11.77 -8.94
N ARG A 129 2.62 12.53 -8.30
CA ARG A 129 2.67 14.00 -8.34
C ARG A 129 3.98 14.54 -7.79
N SER A 130 4.49 13.96 -6.69
CA SER A 130 5.76 14.38 -6.09
C SER A 130 6.93 14.09 -7.03
N ALA A 131 6.96 12.89 -7.63
CA ALA A 131 8.01 12.50 -8.57
C ALA A 131 8.01 13.38 -9.84
N LEU A 132 6.82 13.70 -10.39
CA LEU A 132 6.68 14.56 -11.56
C LEU A 132 7.12 16.00 -11.29
N ALA A 133 6.81 16.53 -10.10
CA ALA A 133 7.24 17.88 -9.71
C ALA A 133 8.78 17.98 -9.63
N ASP A 134 9.43 16.98 -9.03
CA ASP A 134 10.91 16.94 -8.94
C ASP A 134 11.57 16.80 -10.32
N ALA A 135 10.97 16.00 -11.23
CA ALA A 135 11.46 15.86 -12.60
C ALA A 135 11.37 17.17 -13.41
N SER A 136 10.29 17.93 -13.24
CA SER A 136 10.10 19.24 -13.90
C SER A 136 11.16 20.24 -13.46
N GLN A 137 11.50 20.30 -12.17
CA GLN A 137 12.51 21.21 -11.64
C GLN A 137 13.93 20.86 -12.13
N ALA A 138 14.24 19.58 -12.32
CA ALA A 138 15.51 19.14 -12.88
C ALA A 138 15.67 19.48 -14.38
N GLY A 139 14.56 19.59 -15.12
CA GLY A 139 14.53 19.95 -16.53
C GLY A 139 14.77 21.44 -16.80
N ASP A 140 14.22 22.33 -15.97
CA ASP A 140 14.41 23.78 -16.12
C ASP A 140 15.83 24.23 -15.77
N GLY A 141 16.50 23.58 -14.81
CA GLY A 141 17.89 23.86 -14.46
C GLY A 141 18.91 23.55 -15.58
N LYS A 142 18.52 22.76 -16.59
CA LYS A 142 19.38 22.44 -17.75
C LYS A 142 19.20 23.38 -18.95
N LYS A 143 18.17 24.25 -18.95
CA LYS A 143 17.92 25.19 -20.06
C LYS A 143 18.55 26.58 -19.85
N GLY A 144 19.25 26.78 -18.73
CA GLY A 144 19.84 28.06 -18.34
C GLY A 144 21.37 28.15 -18.44
N VAL A 145 22.02 27.32 -19.25
CA VAL A 145 23.45 27.41 -19.58
C VAL A 145 23.62 27.52 -21.08
#